data_AF-A0A434S6L8-F1
#
_entry.id   AF-A0A434S6L8-F1
#
_cell.length_a   1.000
_cell.length_b   1.000
_cell.length_c   1.000
_cell.angle_alpha   90.00
_cell.angle_beta   90.00
_cell.angle_gamma   90.00
#
_symmetry.space_group_name_H-M   'P 1'
#
loop_
_entity.id
_entity.type
_entity.pdbx_description
1 polymer ?
#
loop_
_entity_poly.entity_id
_entity_poly.type
_entity_poly.pdbx_seq_one_letter_code
_entity_poly.pdbx_strand_id
1 'polypeptide(L)' 'MSAADGFIWVRRNYFDHPIFANEPFTEREAFLWLVCEAAWKTRRKRIHNATITLHRGQLAHSTRFMA' A
#
# COMPACT_ATOMS: atom_id res chain seq x y z
N MET A 1 -10.77 11.05 12.51
CA MET A 1 -10.00 10.06 11.73
C MET A 1 -9.20 10.80 10.69
N SER A 2 -7.87 10.73 10.80
CA SER A 2 -6.98 11.27 9.77
C SER A 2 -7.17 10.50 8.45
N ALA A 3 -6.72 11.04 7.32
CA ALA A 3 -6.72 10.29 6.05
C ALA A 3 -5.81 9.03 6.08
N ALA A 4 -5.01 8.87 7.14
CA ALA A 4 -4.17 7.70 7.40
C ALA A 4 -4.82 6.70 8.36
N ASP A 5 -5.92 7.05 9.04
CA ASP A 5 -6.67 6.10 9.85
C ASP A 5 -7.60 5.26 8.96
N GLY A 6 -7.44 3.94 9.02
CA GLY A 6 -8.26 3.01 8.27
C GLY A 6 -7.81 1.58 8.50
N PHE A 7 -8.56 0.64 7.93
CA PHE A 7 -8.21 -0.76 7.92
C PHE A 7 -8.49 -1.34 6.53
N ILE A 8 -7.76 -2.40 6.20
CA ILE A 8 -7.99 -3.19 5.01
C ILE A 8 -8.57 -4.54 5.41
N TRP A 9 -9.47 -5.06 4.58
CA TRP A 9 -9.97 -6.42 4.72
C TRP A 9 -9.07 -7.36 3.94
N VAL A 10 -8.47 -8.32 4.65
CA VAL A 10 -7.62 -9.35 4.05
C VAL A 10 -8.18 -10.71 4.45
N ARG A 11 -8.31 -11.63 3.49
CA ARG A 11 -8.73 -13.00 3.78
C ARG A 11 -7.63 -13.72 4.58
N ARG A 12 -8.01 -14.58 5.52
CA ARG A 12 -7.05 -15.30 6.39
C ARG A 12 -6.06 -16.18 5.61
N ASN A 13 -6.49 -16.72 4.47
CA ASN A 13 -5.68 -17.55 3.58
C ASN A 13 -4.86 -16.73 2.54
N TYR A 14 -4.73 -15.41 2.74
CA TYR A 14 -3.95 -14.56 1.84
C TYR A 14 -2.49 -15.04 1.72
N PHE A 15 -1.91 -15.49 2.84
CA PHE A 15 -0.53 -15.98 2.89
C PHE A 15 -0.31 -17.30 2.16
N ASP A 16 -1.38 -18.01 1.80
CA ASP A 16 -1.33 -19.29 1.09
C ASP A 16 -1.75 -19.15 -0.38
N HIS A 17 -1.98 -17.93 -0.87
CA HIS A 17 -2.50 -17.72 -2.21
C HIS A 17 -1.46 -18.11 -3.28
N PRO A 18 -1.80 -18.97 -4.26
CA PRO A 18 -0.84 -19.55 -5.21
C PRO A 18 -0.31 -18.57 -6.27
N ILE A 19 -0.69 -17.29 -6.19
CA ILE A 19 -0.25 -16.27 -7.16
C ILE A 19 1.17 -15.78 -6.85
N PHE A 20 1.60 -15.91 -5.59
CA PHE A 20 2.93 -15.51 -5.14
C PHE A 20 3.75 -16.76 -4.85
N ALA A 21 5.03 -16.72 -5.17
CA ALA A 21 5.97 -17.78 -4.79
C ALA A 21 6.09 -17.88 -3.26
N ASN A 22 6.33 -19.10 -2.77
CA ASN A 22 6.56 -19.34 -1.34
C ASN A 22 8.05 -19.23 -1.02
N GLU A 23 8.54 -18.00 -0.89
CA GLU A 23 9.96 -17.68 -0.68
C GLU A 23 10.19 -16.68 0.46
N PRO A 24 11.39 -16.56 1.04
CA PRO A 24 11.69 -15.52 2.03
C PRO A 24 11.66 -14.11 1.41
N PHE A 25 11.08 -13.12 2.11
CA PHE A 25 10.81 -11.75 1.62
C PHE A 25 9.85 -11.72 0.43
N THR A 26 8.59 -12.12 0.67
CA THR A 26 7.66 -12.39 -0.42
C THR A 26 7.16 -11.14 -1.13
N GLU A 27 7.06 -11.21 -2.46
CA GLU A 27 6.30 -10.26 -3.29
C GLU A 27 4.88 -10.00 -2.74
N ARG A 28 4.30 -10.99 -2.07
CA ARG A 28 3.01 -10.91 -1.38
C ARG A 28 2.99 -9.88 -0.26
N GLU A 29 4.02 -9.81 0.56
CA GLU A 29 4.12 -8.83 1.65
C GLU A 29 4.32 -7.43 1.08
N ALA A 30 5.15 -7.31 0.03
CA ALA A 30 5.30 -6.06 -0.71
C ALA A 30 3.97 -5.61 -1.35
N PHE A 31 3.18 -6.54 -1.93
CA PHE A 31 1.86 -6.22 -2.45
C PHE A 31 0.89 -5.77 -1.35
N LEU A 32 0.89 -6.45 -0.21
CA LEU A 32 0.06 -6.06 0.94
C LEU A 32 0.44 -4.65 1.43
N TRP A 33 1.73 -4.34 1.47
CA TRP A 33 2.23 -3.01 1.79
C TRP A 33 1.75 -1.95 0.79
N LEU A 34 1.77 -2.23 -0.52
CA LEU A 34 1.24 -1.32 -1.54
C LEU A 34 -0.25 -1.00 -1.29
N VAL A 35 -1.04 -2.00 -0.92
CA VAL A 35 -2.46 -1.83 -0.61
C VAL A 35 -2.66 -0.98 0.66
N CYS A 36 -1.82 -1.14 1.68
CA CYS A 36 -1.85 -0.31 2.89
C CYS A 36 -1.50 1.17 2.60
N GLU A 37 -0.54 1.43 1.72
CA GLU A 37 -0.10 2.79 1.37
C GLU A 37 -1.04 3.52 0.41
N ALA A 38 -1.83 2.77 -0.37
CA ALA A 38 -2.81 3.30 -1.28
C ALA A 38 -3.85 4.17 -0.56
N ALA A 39 -4.22 5.29 -1.18
CA ALA A 39 -5.22 6.17 -0.61
C ALA A 39 -6.59 5.47 -0.55
N TRP A 40 -7.22 5.44 0.62
CA TRP A 40 -8.58 4.90 0.76
C TRP A 40 -9.64 5.94 0.35
N LYS A 41 -9.36 7.21 0.64
CA LYS A 41 -10.12 8.41 0.26
C LYS A 41 -9.17 9.40 -0.41
N THR A 42 -9.72 10.28 -1.25
CA THR A 42 -8.94 11.35 -1.88
C THR A 42 -8.19 12.16 -0.82
N ARG A 43 -6.86 12.23 -0.94
CA ARG A 43 -5.99 12.93 0.02
C ARG A 43 -4.88 13.68 -0.70
N ARG A 44 -4.40 14.77 -0.08
CA ARG A 44 -3.17 15.44 -0.53
C ARG A 44 -1.99 14.87 0.25
N LYS A 45 -0.94 14.45 -0.46
CA LYS A 45 0.33 14.00 0.12
C LYS A 45 1.41 14.99 -0.29
N ARG A 46 2.17 15.50 0.68
CA ARG A 46 3.35 16.32 0.41
C ARG A 46 4.56 15.40 0.27
N ILE A 47 5.28 15.52 -0.84
CA ILE A 47 6.52 14.79 -1.11
C ILE A 47 7.57 15.82 -1.51
N HIS A 48 8.53 16.06 -0.62
CA HIS A 48 9.57 17.08 -0.79
C HIS A 48 8.97 18.47 -1.14
N ASN A 49 9.19 18.92 -2.38
CA ASN A 49 8.75 20.20 -2.93
C ASN A 49 7.41 20.13 -3.69
N ALA A 50 6.79 18.95 -3.78
CA ALA A 50 5.52 18.76 -4.48
C ALA A 50 4.38 18.41 -3.51
N THR A 51 3.17 18.88 -3.83
CA THR A 51 1.93 18.38 -3.22
C THR A 51 1.13 17.71 -4.32
N ILE A 52 0.85 16.42 -4.12
CA ILE A 52 0.11 15.60 -5.07
C ILE A 52 -1.24 15.22 -4.47
N THR A 53 -2.27 15.27 -5.31
CA THR A 53 -3.59 14.76 -4.97
C THR A 53 -3.65 13.29 -5.38
N LEU A 54 -3.90 12.41 -4.41
CA LEU A 54 -4.08 10.98 -4.63
C LEU A 54 -5.57 10.66 -4.53
N HIS A 55 -6.10 9.99 -5.54
CA HIS A 55 -7.44 9.39 -5.52
C HIS A 55 -7.40 7.97 -4.96
N ARG A 56 -8.56 7.38 -4.71
CA ARG A 56 -8.66 6.04 -4.14
C ARG A 56 -7.86 5.02 -4.96
N GLY A 57 -7.07 4.19 -4.29
CA GLY A 57 -6.22 3.16 -4.91
C GLY A 57 -4.88 3.68 -5.44
N GLN A 58 -4.66 4.99 -5.47
CA GLN A 58 -3.38 5.56 -5.87
C GLN A 58 -2.43 5.69 -4.68
N LEU A 59 -1.14 5.49 -4.94
CA LEU A 59 -0.06 5.76 -4.00
C LEU A 59 1.07 6.50 -4.72
N ALA A 60 1.91 7.16 -3.93
CA ALA A 60 3.12 7.79 -4.43
C ALA A 60 4.21 7.65 -3.37
N HIS A 61 5.32 7.04 -3.74
CA HIS A 61 6.45 6.72 -2.87
C HIS A 61 7.76 6.75 -3.63
N SER A 62 8.85 6.96 -2.90
CA SER A 62 10.20 6.73 -3.42
C SER A 62 10.49 5.23 -3.36
N THR A 63 11.13 4.69 -4.40
CA THR A 63 11.54 3.28 -4.46
C THR A 63 12.42 2.87 -3.28
N ARG A 64 13.13 3.83 -2.67
CA ARG A 64 13.99 3.61 -1.48
C ARG A 64 13.22 3.31 -0.19
N PHE A 65 11.92 3.61 -0.16
CA PHE A 65 11.05 3.39 1.01
C PHE A 65 9.97 2.35 0.72
N MET A 66 10.02 1.68 -0.43
CA MET A 66 9.15 0.55 -0.72
C MET A 66 9.60 -0.69 0.05
N ALA A 67 8.63 -1.52 0.42
CA ALA A 67 8.86 -2.83 1.03
C ALA A 67 9.38 -3.85 0.01
#